data_AF-A0A9Q1CQT9-F1
#
_entry.id   AF-A0A9Q1CQT9-F1
#
_cell.length_a   1.000
_cell.length_b   1.000
_cell.length_c   1.000
_cell.angle_alpha   90.00
_cell.angle_beta   90.00
_cell.angle_gamma   90.00
#
_symmetry.space_group_name_H-M   'P 1'
#
loop_
_entity.id
_entity.type
_entity.pdbx_description
1 polymer ?
#
loop_
_entity_poly.entity_id
_entity_poly.type
_entity_poly.pdbx_seq_one_letter_code
_entity_poly.pdbx_strand_id
1 'polypeptide(L)'
;MKAGLKSGLYYSLRSTAPSVTAMKLMEDDDGASAEVDKFLTVFEMMRDFIFGDAMFEVMYNRQVKLRKPEEPPLEEDVAKVRQHTMTNLKDIMNDSYLPWEPGKFIELRDLAVTRLTVFNARRGRWSMQGSRFQSTKMQQMVSGSVSSSWIPPLTQLSKSSFLS
;
A
#
# COMPACT_ATOMS: atom_id res chain seq x y z
N MET A 1 15.91 -3.81 -18.59
CA MET A 1 15.72 -4.14 -17.16
C MET A 1 14.45 -3.46 -16.67
N LYS A 2 13.57 -4.12 -15.90
CA LYS A 2 12.31 -3.49 -15.45
C LYS A 2 12.60 -2.28 -14.56
N ALA A 3 11.88 -1.16 -14.72
CA ALA A 3 12.16 0.08 -13.98
C ALA A 3 12.11 -0.08 -12.45
N GLY A 4 11.21 -0.92 -11.95
CA GLY A 4 11.15 -1.27 -10.52
C GLY A 4 12.40 -2.02 -10.04
N LEU A 5 12.98 -2.88 -10.87
CA LEU A 5 14.22 -3.59 -10.54
C LEU A 5 15.42 -2.65 -10.59
N LYS A 6 15.47 -1.76 -11.58
CA LYS A 6 16.52 -0.75 -11.73
C LYS A 6 16.55 0.24 -10.57
N SER A 7 15.38 0.74 -10.15
CA SER A 7 15.27 1.55 -8.93
C SER A 7 15.57 0.77 -7.66
N GLY A 8 15.12 -0.49 -7.55
CA GLY A 8 15.43 -1.37 -6.43
C GLY A 8 16.93 -1.60 -6.26
N LEU A 9 17.65 -1.81 -7.37
CA LEU A 9 19.11 -1.97 -7.37
C LEU A 9 19.81 -0.73 -6.82
N TYR A 10 19.39 0.47 -7.25
CA TYR A 10 19.93 1.73 -6.74
C TYR A 10 19.81 1.84 -5.22
N TYR A 11 18.61 1.61 -4.70
CA TYR A 11 18.36 1.71 -3.27
C TYR A 11 19.10 0.63 -2.47
N SER A 12 19.21 -0.59 -3.03
CA SER A 12 19.93 -1.69 -2.38
C SER A 12 21.41 -1.37 -2.23
N LEU A 13 22.07 -0.93 -3.31
CA LEU A 13 23.49 -0.55 -3.27
C LEU A 13 23.73 0.62 -2.32
N ARG A 14 22.87 1.64 -2.38
CA ARG A 14 22.92 2.80 -1.48
C ARG A 14 22.76 2.39 -0.01
N SER A 15 21.86 1.46 0.29
CA SER A 15 21.60 1.05 1.67
C SER A 15 22.66 0.10 2.24
N THR A 16 23.28 -0.73 1.40
CA THR A 16 24.31 -1.68 1.84
C THR A 16 25.66 -1.01 2.05
N ALA A 17 25.97 0.06 1.32
CA ALA A 17 27.28 0.68 1.36
C ALA A 17 27.74 1.14 2.76
N PRO A 18 26.91 1.77 3.62
CA PRO A 18 27.30 2.08 5.00
C PRO A 18 27.64 0.85 5.84
N SER A 19 26.98 -0.29 5.59
CA SER A 19 27.30 -1.55 6.28
C SER A 19 28.67 -2.09 5.87
N VAL A 20 29.01 -1.96 4.58
CA VAL A 20 30.33 -2.34 4.06
C VAL A 20 31.42 -1.41 4.60
N THR A 21 31.18 -0.10 4.61
CA THR A 21 32.08 0.89 5.22
C THR A 21 32.34 0.54 6.69
N ALA A 22 31.29 0.27 7.47
CA ALA A 22 31.41 -0.12 8.88
C ALA A 22 32.20 -1.42 9.07
N MET A 23 31.95 -2.45 8.24
CA MET A 23 32.72 -3.70 8.28
C MET A 23 34.20 -3.47 8.01
N LYS A 24 34.55 -2.58 7.07
CA LYS A 24 35.94 -2.28 6.74
C LYS A 24 36.66 -1.48 7.82
N LEU A 25 35.96 -0.54 8.46
CA LEU A 25 36.48 0.15 9.64
C LEU A 25 36.69 -0.80 10.83
N MET A 26 35.84 -1.83 11.00
CA MET A 26 36.04 -2.85 12.05
C MET A 26 37.26 -3.75 11.78
N GLU A 27 37.70 -3.86 10.54
CA GLU A 27 38.89 -4.62 10.14
C GLU A 27 40.18 -3.77 10.17
N ASP A 28 40.12 -2.52 10.67
CA ASP A 28 41.19 -1.50 10.59
C ASP A 28 41.66 -1.24 9.14
N ASP A 29 40.79 -1.48 8.14
CA ASP A 29 41.03 -1.21 6.72
C ASP A 29 40.40 0.12 6.30
N ASP A 30 41.00 1.20 6.79
CA ASP A 30 40.60 2.58 6.46
C ASP A 30 40.71 2.88 4.95
N GLY A 31 41.62 2.20 4.27
CA GLY A 31 41.84 2.35 2.83
C GLY A 31 40.62 1.90 2.03
N ALA A 32 40.13 0.68 2.29
CA ALA A 32 38.93 0.16 1.67
C ALA A 32 37.67 0.93 2.09
N SER A 33 37.58 1.37 3.35
CA SER A 33 36.48 2.23 3.82
C SER A 33 36.40 3.53 3.00
N ALA A 34 37.53 4.22 2.82
CA ALA A 34 37.58 5.45 2.04
C ALA A 34 37.27 5.24 0.54
N GLU A 35 37.54 4.05 0.00
CA GLU A 35 37.16 3.70 -1.37
C GLU A 35 35.64 3.55 -1.52
N VAL A 36 34.97 2.91 -0.55
CA VAL A 36 33.50 2.78 -0.55
C VAL A 36 32.83 4.16 -0.50
N ASP A 37 33.36 5.10 0.29
CA ASP A 37 32.83 6.46 0.38
C ASP A 37 33.02 7.23 -0.93
N LYS A 38 34.16 7.08 -1.59
CA LYS A 38 34.40 7.66 -2.93
C LYS A 38 33.43 7.07 -3.96
N PHE A 39 33.24 5.75 -3.94
CA PHE A 39 32.27 5.08 -4.80
C PHE A 39 30.86 5.63 -4.58
N LEU A 40 30.40 5.71 -3.32
CA LEU A 40 29.08 6.26 -2.98
C LEU A 40 28.92 7.68 -3.50
N THR A 41 29.93 8.53 -3.34
CA THR A 41 29.92 9.92 -3.81
C THR A 41 29.72 9.97 -5.34
N VAL A 42 30.50 9.20 -6.10
CA VAL A 42 30.36 9.12 -7.56
C VAL A 42 29.02 8.52 -7.97
N PHE A 43 28.59 7.47 -7.29
CA PHE A 43 27.33 6.77 -7.54
C PHE A 43 26.12 7.69 -7.34
N GLU A 44 26.15 8.56 -6.33
CA GLU A 44 25.11 9.57 -6.11
C GLU A 44 25.11 10.66 -7.18
N MET A 45 26.29 11.15 -7.59
CA MET A 45 26.40 12.13 -8.68
C MET A 45 25.89 11.56 -10.01
N MET A 46 26.13 10.28 -10.27
CA MET A 46 25.67 9.60 -11.49
C MET A 46 24.23 9.08 -11.41
N ARG A 47 23.51 9.30 -10.30
CA ARG A 47 22.15 8.78 -10.07
C ARG A 47 21.22 9.09 -11.24
N ASP A 48 21.15 10.35 -11.64
CA ASP A 48 20.18 10.78 -12.65
C ASP A 48 20.55 10.29 -14.05
N PHE A 49 21.85 10.17 -14.34
CA PHE A 49 22.35 9.61 -15.59
C PHE A 49 22.04 8.11 -15.71
N ILE A 50 22.28 7.33 -14.64
CA ILE A 50 22.14 5.87 -14.68
C ILE A 50 20.69 5.44 -14.42
N PHE A 51 19.98 6.08 -13.49
CA PHE A 51 18.68 5.63 -12.96
C PHE A 51 17.52 6.61 -13.20
N GLY A 52 17.74 7.77 -13.81
CA GLY A 52 16.71 8.79 -13.99
C GLY A 52 15.50 8.31 -14.77
N ASP A 53 15.72 7.54 -15.84
CA ASP A 53 14.69 6.90 -16.67
C ASP A 53 13.77 5.97 -15.85
N ALA A 54 14.36 5.09 -15.05
CA ALA A 54 13.64 4.13 -14.23
C ALA A 54 12.89 4.80 -13.07
N MET A 55 13.47 5.83 -12.47
CA MET A 55 12.80 6.63 -11.44
C MET A 55 11.59 7.34 -12.03
N PHE A 56 11.74 7.95 -13.21
CA PHE A 56 10.62 8.58 -13.90
C PHE A 56 9.52 7.57 -14.21
N GLU A 57 9.86 6.42 -14.78
CA GLU A 57 8.87 5.40 -15.14
C GLU A 57 8.15 4.82 -13.92
N VAL A 58 8.86 4.59 -12.80
CA VAL A 58 8.24 4.16 -11.54
C VAL A 58 7.29 5.21 -10.99
N MET A 59 7.69 6.49 -11.01
CA MET A 59 6.84 7.58 -10.52
C MET A 59 5.64 7.80 -11.43
N TYR A 60 5.82 7.75 -12.75
CA TYR A 60 4.74 7.81 -13.72
C TYR A 60 3.76 6.67 -13.53
N ASN A 61 4.23 5.42 -13.42
CA ASN A 61 3.38 4.26 -13.17
C ASN A 61 2.63 4.33 -11.83
N ARG A 62 3.25 4.91 -10.79
CA ARG A 62 2.57 5.20 -9.52
C ARG A 62 1.45 6.21 -9.73
N GLN A 63 1.70 7.31 -10.44
CA GLN A 63 0.69 8.33 -10.72
C GLN A 63 -0.44 7.80 -11.60
N VAL A 64 -0.12 6.98 -12.62
CA VAL A 64 -1.13 6.33 -13.49
C VAL A 64 -2.03 5.39 -12.69
N LYS A 65 -1.47 4.56 -11.80
CA LYS A 65 -2.27 3.67 -10.93
C LYS A 65 -3.08 4.41 -9.86
N LEU A 66 -2.66 5.63 -9.50
CA LEU A 66 -3.33 6.52 -8.56
C LEU A 66 -4.31 7.50 -9.24
N ARG A 67 -4.60 7.32 -10.54
CA ARG A 67 -5.61 8.15 -11.21
C ARG A 67 -6.98 7.95 -10.55
N LYS A 68 -7.72 9.05 -10.42
CA LYS A 68 -9.14 9.03 -10.04
C LYS A 68 -9.88 8.12 -11.03
N PRO A 69 -10.84 7.30 -10.58
CA PRO A 69 -11.79 6.66 -11.50
C PRO A 69 -12.42 7.74 -12.39
N GLU A 70 -12.67 7.44 -13.66
CA GLU A 70 -13.26 8.37 -14.63
C GLU A 70 -14.61 8.91 -14.14
N GLU A 71 -15.36 8.10 -13.38
CA GLU A 71 -16.60 8.50 -12.73
C GLU A 71 -16.50 8.33 -11.21
N PRO A 72 -16.64 9.40 -10.41
CA PRO A 72 -16.86 9.25 -8.99
C PRO A 72 -18.24 8.60 -8.75
N PRO A 73 -18.41 7.79 -7.69
CA PRO A 73 -19.72 7.28 -7.35
C PRO A 73 -20.68 8.43 -7.03
N LEU A 74 -21.94 8.24 -7.39
CA LEU A 74 -23.02 9.16 -7.07
C LEU A 74 -23.11 9.38 -5.56
N GLU A 75 -23.39 10.62 -5.15
CA GLU A 75 -23.45 10.99 -3.73
C GLU A 75 -24.54 10.21 -2.97
N GLU A 76 -25.61 9.84 -3.67
CA GLU A 76 -26.68 8.99 -3.16
C GLU A 76 -26.18 7.58 -2.76
N ASP A 77 -25.32 6.97 -3.56
CA ASP A 77 -24.79 5.64 -3.28
C ASP A 77 -23.79 5.67 -2.13
N VAL A 78 -23.01 6.75 -2.02
CA VAL A 78 -22.14 7.00 -0.86
C VAL A 78 -22.97 7.17 0.42
N ALA A 79 -24.12 7.85 0.33
CA ALA A 79 -25.04 8.00 1.45
C ALA A 79 -25.65 6.66 1.88
N LYS A 80 -26.05 5.81 0.92
CA LYS A 80 -26.55 4.44 1.20
C LYS A 80 -25.50 3.59 1.92
N VAL A 81 -24.27 3.54 1.40
CA VAL A 81 -23.17 2.78 2.02
C VAL A 81 -22.87 3.30 3.42
N ARG A 82 -22.88 4.61 3.62
CA ARG A 82 -22.68 5.22 4.95
C ARG A 82 -23.78 4.81 5.92
N GLN A 83 -25.04 4.87 5.49
CA GLN A 83 -26.17 4.51 6.34
C GLN A 83 -26.13 3.03 6.70
N HIS A 84 -25.92 2.15 5.72
CA HIS A 84 -25.77 0.71 5.93
C HIS A 84 -24.64 0.41 6.92
N THR A 85 -23.47 1.04 6.73
CA THR A 85 -22.32 0.84 7.60
C THR A 85 -22.63 1.28 9.03
N MET A 86 -23.33 2.40 9.22
CA MET A 86 -23.66 2.93 10.55
C MET A 86 -24.73 2.10 11.27
N THR A 87 -25.74 1.61 10.55
CA THR A 87 -26.78 0.75 11.11
C THR A 87 -26.16 -0.55 11.61
N ASN A 88 -25.43 -1.28 10.75
CA ASN A 88 -24.88 -2.58 11.12
C ASN A 88 -23.80 -2.48 12.23
N LEU A 89 -23.00 -1.41 12.25
CA LEU A 89 -22.06 -1.17 13.35
C LEU A 89 -22.78 -0.96 14.68
N LYS A 90 -23.89 -0.20 14.68
CA LYS A 90 -24.69 0.00 15.90
C LYS A 90 -25.33 -1.31 16.34
N ASP A 91 -25.82 -2.11 15.41
CA ASP A 91 -26.46 -3.38 15.73
C ASP A 91 -25.46 -4.36 16.36
N ILE A 92 -24.25 -4.47 15.79
CA ILE A 92 -23.17 -5.31 16.35
C ILE A 92 -22.68 -4.79 17.71
N MET A 93 -22.57 -3.46 17.88
CA MET A 93 -22.04 -2.89 19.13
C MET A 93 -23.06 -2.84 20.27
N ASN A 94 -24.35 -2.74 19.97
CA ASN A 94 -25.41 -2.66 20.98
C ASN A 94 -25.94 -4.03 21.40
N ASP A 95 -25.67 -5.09 20.63
CA ASP A 95 -26.04 -6.44 21.01
C ASP A 95 -25.04 -7.05 21.99
N SER A 96 -25.33 -6.92 23.30
CA SER A 96 -24.53 -7.52 24.37
C SER A 96 -24.54 -9.06 24.38
N TYR A 97 -25.49 -9.70 23.69
CA TYR A 97 -25.64 -11.15 23.66
C TYR A 97 -25.16 -11.77 22.35
N LEU A 98 -24.56 -10.96 21.46
CA LEU A 98 -24.07 -11.42 20.18
C LEU A 98 -22.96 -12.47 20.37
N PRO A 99 -23.12 -13.69 19.84
CA PRO A 99 -22.04 -14.67 19.82
C PRO A 99 -20.96 -14.20 18.84
N TRP A 100 -19.74 -14.02 19.35
CA TRP A 100 -18.58 -13.58 18.58
C TRP A 100 -17.99 -14.70 17.73
N GLU A 101 -18.70 -15.07 16.67
CA GLU A 101 -18.21 -16.01 15.66
C GLU A 101 -17.19 -15.33 14.72
N PRO A 102 -16.25 -16.09 14.11
CA PRO A 102 -15.27 -15.55 13.17
C PRO A 102 -15.90 -14.70 12.05
N GLY A 103 -17.09 -15.07 11.58
CA GLY A 103 -17.85 -14.31 10.58
C GLY A 103 -18.21 -12.90 11.06
N LYS A 104 -18.59 -12.73 12.34
CA LYS A 104 -18.95 -11.43 12.91
C LYS A 104 -17.75 -10.52 13.12
N PHE A 105 -16.58 -11.09 13.44
CA PHE A 105 -15.33 -10.33 13.45
C PHE A 105 -14.93 -9.83 12.05
N ILE A 106 -15.09 -10.68 11.02
CA ILE A 106 -14.83 -10.29 9.63
C ILE A 106 -15.77 -9.17 9.21
N GLU A 107 -17.07 -9.32 9.50
CA GLU A 107 -18.09 -8.31 9.21
C GLU A 107 -17.77 -6.97 9.90
N LEU A 108 -17.44 -6.97 11.19
CA LEU A 108 -17.08 -5.77 11.93
C LEU A 108 -15.83 -5.09 11.34
N ARG A 109 -14.79 -5.85 11.00
CA ARG A 109 -13.59 -5.34 10.36
C ARG A 109 -13.91 -4.70 9.01
N ASP A 110 -14.71 -5.38 8.19
CA ASP A 110 -15.06 -4.92 6.85
C ASP A 110 -15.91 -3.64 6.91
N LEU A 111 -16.84 -3.53 7.87
CA LEU A 111 -17.59 -2.30 8.16
C LEU A 111 -16.67 -1.15 8.61
N ALA A 112 -15.69 -1.42 9.49
CA ALA A 112 -14.73 -0.42 9.95
C ALA A 112 -13.83 0.09 8.80
N VAL A 113 -13.32 -0.81 7.96
CA VAL A 113 -12.52 -0.46 6.77
C VAL A 113 -13.35 0.32 5.76
N THR A 114 -14.61 -0.06 5.54
CA THR A 114 -15.54 0.65 4.65
C THR A 114 -15.78 2.08 5.13
N ARG A 115 -16.04 2.26 6.44
CA ARG A 115 -16.21 3.59 7.05
C ARG A 115 -14.98 4.48 6.89
N LEU A 116 -13.79 3.93 7.14
CA LEU A 116 -12.52 4.66 6.99
C LEU A 116 -12.27 5.05 5.52
N THR A 117 -12.60 4.16 4.60
CA THR A 117 -12.45 4.40 3.16
C THR A 117 -13.38 5.52 2.69
N VAL A 118 -14.67 5.48 3.05
CA VAL A 118 -15.65 6.54 2.74
C VAL A 118 -15.28 7.88 3.40
N PHE A 119 -14.67 7.85 4.59
CA PHE A 119 -14.18 9.05 5.26
C PHE A 119 -12.98 9.69 4.53
N ASN A 120 -11.99 8.88 4.15
CA ASN A 120 -10.80 9.35 3.43
C ASN A 120 -11.13 9.82 2.01
N ALA A 121 -12.08 9.16 1.37
CA ALA A 121 -12.68 9.52 0.09
C ALA A 121 -13.11 10.99 0.02
N ARG A 122 -13.85 11.50 1.02
CA ARG A 122 -14.36 12.88 1.06
C ARG A 122 -13.25 13.94 1.18
N ARG A 123 -12.06 13.59 1.67
CA ARG A 123 -10.91 14.53 1.82
C ARG A 123 -10.03 14.61 0.57
N GLY A 124 -10.59 14.32 -0.61
CA GLY A 124 -9.87 14.33 -1.88
C GLY A 124 -8.96 13.12 -2.12
N ARG A 125 -9.02 12.07 -1.27
CA ARG A 125 -8.23 10.84 -1.41
C ARG A 125 -9.00 9.68 -2.06
N TRP A 126 -10.08 9.98 -2.80
CA TRP A 126 -10.74 8.97 -3.65
C TRP A 126 -9.75 8.34 -4.65
N SER A 127 -8.86 9.16 -5.21
CA SER A 127 -7.76 8.74 -6.10
C SER A 127 -6.77 7.77 -5.46
N MET A 128 -6.56 7.87 -4.14
CA MET A 128 -5.44 7.20 -3.47
C MET A 128 -5.84 5.87 -2.83
N GLN A 129 -7.11 5.71 -2.45
CA GLN A 129 -7.64 4.49 -1.82
C GLN A 129 -8.82 3.85 -2.58
N GLY A 130 -9.54 4.60 -3.41
CA GLY A 130 -10.63 4.07 -4.26
C GLY A 130 -10.13 3.10 -5.34
N SER A 131 -8.85 3.16 -5.70
CA SER A 131 -8.22 2.19 -6.61
C SER A 131 -8.05 0.79 -5.97
N ARG A 132 -7.99 0.71 -4.62
CA ARG A 132 -7.94 -0.57 -3.88
C ARG A 132 -9.29 -1.01 -3.35
N PHE A 133 -10.18 -0.06 -3.02
CA PHE A 133 -11.58 -0.35 -2.75
C PHE A 133 -12.28 -0.53 -4.10
N GLN A 134 -12.05 -1.69 -4.72
CA GLN A 134 -12.49 -2.02 -6.08
C GLN A 134 -13.94 -1.55 -6.28
N SER A 135 -14.20 -0.77 -7.32
CA SER A 135 -15.53 -0.28 -7.70
C SER A 135 -16.58 -1.41 -7.71
N THR A 136 -16.16 -2.62 -8.06
CA THR A 136 -16.94 -3.87 -8.01
C THR A 136 -17.49 -4.20 -6.62
N LYS A 137 -16.73 -3.93 -5.56
CA LYS A 137 -17.10 -4.22 -4.17
C LYS A 137 -18.12 -3.21 -3.61
N MET A 138 -18.01 -1.94 -4.01
CA MET A 138 -19.06 -0.95 -3.72
C MET A 138 -20.34 -1.28 -4.46
N GLN A 139 -20.25 -1.65 -5.74
CA GLN A 139 -21.42 -2.05 -6.53
C GLN A 139 -22.14 -3.26 -5.91
N GLN A 140 -21.40 -4.25 -5.37
CA GLN A 140 -21.97 -5.40 -4.66
C GLN A 140 -22.63 -5.06 -3.32
N MET A 141 -22.07 -4.10 -2.57
CA MET A 141 -22.70 -3.58 -1.34
C MET A 141 -23.98 -2.78 -1.66
N VAL A 142 -24.00 -2.04 -2.77
CA VAL A 142 -25.18 -1.31 -3.25
C VAL A 142 -26.25 -2.27 -3.79
N SER A 143 -25.87 -3.40 -4.39
CA SER A 143 -26.79 -4.41 -4.92
C SER A 143 -27.25 -5.46 -3.90
N GLY A 144 -26.77 -5.42 -2.66
CA GLY A 144 -27.17 -6.34 -1.58
C GLY A 144 -26.66 -7.78 -1.70
N SER A 145 -25.65 -8.05 -2.54
CA SER A 145 -25.09 -9.40 -2.74
C SER A 145 -23.73 -9.57 -2.05
N VAL A 146 -23.74 -9.73 -0.72
CA VAL A 146 -22.52 -9.95 0.06
C VAL A 146 -22.15 -11.45 0.01
N SER A 147 -21.16 -11.83 -0.81
CA SER A 147 -20.69 -13.23 -0.97
C SER A 147 -19.38 -13.51 -0.21
N SER A 148 -19.34 -14.48 0.70
CA SER A 148 -18.22 -14.83 1.62
C SER A 148 -16.78 -14.97 1.07
N SER A 149 -16.54 -14.85 -0.24
CA SER A 149 -15.23 -14.93 -0.90
C SER A 149 -14.39 -13.63 -0.84
N TRP A 150 -14.69 -12.71 0.08
CA TRP A 150 -14.06 -11.38 0.17
C TRP A 150 -12.57 -11.37 0.54
N ILE A 151 -11.98 -12.51 0.89
CA ILE A 151 -10.60 -12.63 1.38
C ILE A 151 -9.71 -13.33 0.33
N PRO A 152 -8.65 -12.68 -0.21
CA PRO A 152 -7.58 -13.44 -0.83
C PRO A 152 -6.94 -14.33 0.25
N PRO A 153 -6.71 -15.62 0.01
CA PRO A 153 -6.23 -16.53 1.04
C PRO A 153 -4.95 -15.98 1.68
N LEU A 154 -4.84 -16.11 3.01
CA LEU A 154 -3.70 -15.66 3.81
C LEU A 154 -2.34 -16.19 3.29
N THR A 155 -2.36 -17.18 2.41
CA THR A 155 -1.20 -17.71 1.68
C THR A 155 -0.59 -16.73 0.67
N GLN A 156 -1.23 -15.62 0.35
CA GLN A 156 -0.66 -14.57 -0.52
C GLN A 156 0.00 -13.41 0.25
N LEU A 157 -0.10 -13.38 1.58
CA LEU A 157 0.55 -12.36 2.41
C LEU A 157 1.90 -12.81 3.02
N SER A 158 2.37 -14.04 2.75
CA SER A 158 3.61 -14.58 3.34
C SER A 158 4.82 -14.64 2.41
N LYS A 159 4.79 -14.06 1.20
CA LYS A 159 5.99 -14.01 0.34
C LYS A 159 6.18 -12.64 -0.32
N SER A 160 6.65 -11.67 0.45
CA SER A 160 7.89 -10.93 0.12
C SER A 160 8.14 -9.78 1.12
N SER A 161 9.27 -9.91 1.82
CA SER A 161 10.08 -8.85 2.43
C SER A 161 9.42 -7.95 3.49
N PHE A 162 9.16 -8.53 4.66
CA PHE A 162 9.61 -7.92 5.92
C PHE A 162 10.64 -8.90 6.50
N LEU A 163 11.81 -8.40 6.87
CA LEU A 163 13.06 -9.13 7.20
C LEU A 163 13.95 -9.44 5.99
N SER A 164 14.71 -8.42 5.60
CA SER A 164 16.17 -8.40 5.44
C SER A 164 16.54 -7.11 4.72
#